data_AF-A0A542ZNG9-F1
#
_entry.id   AF-A0A542ZNG9-F1
#
_cell.length_a   1.000
_cell.length_b   1.000
_cell.length_c   1.000
_cell.angle_alpha   90.00
_cell.angle_beta   90.00
_cell.angle_gamma   90.00
#
_symmetry.space_group_name_H-M   'P 1'
#
loop_
_entity.id
_entity.type
_entity.pdbx_description
1 polymer ?
#
loop_
_entity_poly.entity_id
_entity_poly.type
_entity_poly.pdbx_seq_one_letter_code
_entity_poly.pdbx_strand_id
1 'polypeptide(L)'
;MGLTAVAAYVVGGGPPPGGLGLVPLDIQQVRPSAIVVPGLIVADARGEPLLSGEDDLRSDPGRGGGPLTGPTLDAGARAFALTNVAACARRLLDRVEAELDTTLPPLRILVGCHEVGPQRWGGGHYRLPASSYSELPEVAPVDPAGEVHLGSGRLYVEHAGSRYLHAPGHNVAVVTHEVAHHVCRHVADFRLNRLRPPQDQTNRRTAVEEGTCDYLAAAMLGHPDIYGWHRGHIPLSDPRRRCLASHRTMTDFRGGHDADPHADGSIWASALWDARSHADRAGHPAESVDGVLLRGLARLGQDDTNDRGPEARRARKYYGTLLSAMLEVSRDDALTAHLEGVMSARGIYAGWSNARAREAARRCA
;
A
#
# COMPACT_ATOMS: atom_id res chain seq x y z
N MET A 1 -21.71 0.04 17.50
CA MET A 1 -21.14 1.33 17.98
C MET A 1 -21.21 2.31 16.82
N GLY A 2 -20.86 3.58 17.03
CA GLY A 2 -20.89 4.63 16.01
C GLY A 2 -19.53 5.33 15.90
N LEU A 3 -19.54 6.62 15.60
CA LEU A 3 -18.33 7.42 15.48
C LEU A 3 -17.58 7.53 16.83
N THR A 4 -16.39 6.93 16.90
CA THR A 4 -15.56 6.86 18.11
C THR A 4 -14.18 7.44 17.83
N ALA A 5 -13.63 8.23 18.77
CA ALA A 5 -12.27 8.75 18.68
C ALA A 5 -11.24 7.68 19.08
N VAL A 6 -10.35 7.33 18.15
CA VAL A 6 -9.28 6.33 18.34
C VAL A 6 -7.90 6.94 18.15
N ALA A 7 -6.88 6.39 18.80
CA ALA A 7 -5.49 6.77 18.58
C ALA A 7 -4.99 6.25 17.23
N ALA A 8 -4.41 7.13 16.43
CA ALA A 8 -3.73 6.80 15.17
C ALA A 8 -2.65 7.85 14.86
N TYR A 9 -1.76 7.54 13.94
CA TYR A 9 -0.89 8.55 13.35
C TYR A 9 -1.68 9.43 12.38
N VAL A 10 -1.72 10.73 12.66
CA VAL A 10 -2.31 11.75 11.82
C VAL A 10 -1.23 12.34 10.93
N VAL A 11 -1.41 12.15 9.63
CA VAL A 11 -0.56 12.71 8.59
C VAL A 11 -0.68 14.24 8.58
N GLY A 12 0.45 14.96 8.59
CA GLY A 12 0.52 16.43 8.62
C GLY A 12 1.87 16.96 8.12
N GLY A 13 2.20 18.23 8.39
CA GLY A 13 3.40 18.90 7.84
C GLY A 13 4.78 18.41 8.34
N GLY A 14 4.82 17.36 9.16
CA GLY A 14 6.06 16.70 9.60
C GLY A 14 6.39 15.45 8.77
N PRO A 15 7.60 14.89 8.91
CA PRO A 15 7.98 13.67 8.20
C PRO A 15 7.07 12.48 8.60
N PRO A 16 6.77 11.54 7.69
CA PRO A 16 5.92 10.38 7.96
C PRO A 16 6.35 9.58 9.20
N PRO A 17 5.39 8.97 9.91
CA PRO A 17 3.96 8.88 9.60
C PRO A 17 3.11 10.09 10.04
N GLY A 18 3.73 11.16 10.56
CA GLY A 18 3.02 12.29 11.17
C GLY A 18 3.02 12.21 12.70
N GLY A 19 2.09 12.91 13.34
CA GLY A 19 1.98 12.99 14.81
C GLY A 19 0.93 12.03 15.36
N LEU A 20 1.10 11.57 16.60
CA LEU A 20 0.05 10.82 17.29
C LEU A 20 -1.14 11.74 17.56
N GLY A 21 -2.35 11.29 17.24
CA GLY A 21 -3.56 12.04 17.48
C GLY A 21 -4.80 11.16 17.60
N LEU A 22 -5.93 11.79 17.89
CA LEU A 22 -7.22 11.13 17.91
C LEU A 22 -7.95 11.36 16.59
N VAL A 23 -8.40 10.29 15.96
CA VAL A 23 -9.16 10.34 14.70
C VAL A 23 -10.55 9.72 14.90
N PRO A 24 -11.60 10.30 14.29
CA PRO A 24 -12.91 9.69 14.31
C PRO A 24 -12.92 8.44 13.42
N LEU A 25 -13.44 7.34 13.95
CA LEU A 25 -13.59 6.07 13.25
C LEU A 25 -14.98 5.50 13.54
N ASP A 26 -15.73 5.12 12.50
CA ASP A 26 -17.02 4.46 12.66
C ASP A 26 -16.82 2.99 13.06
N ILE A 27 -16.93 2.70 14.35
CA ILE A 27 -16.72 1.36 14.89
C ILE A 27 -18.06 0.66 15.00
N GLN A 28 -18.23 -0.46 14.30
CA GLN A 28 -19.44 -1.27 14.42
C GLN A 28 -19.37 -2.13 15.69
N GLN A 29 -18.22 -2.77 15.94
CA GLN A 29 -18.01 -3.66 17.08
C GLN A 29 -16.55 -3.63 17.57
N VAL A 30 -16.36 -3.64 18.88
CA VAL A 30 -15.07 -3.93 19.54
C VAL A 30 -15.17 -5.33 20.13
N ARG A 31 -14.18 -6.16 19.82
CA ARG A 31 -13.98 -7.49 20.38
C ARG A 31 -12.69 -7.48 21.19
N PRO A 32 -12.47 -8.43 22.11
CA PRO A 32 -11.29 -8.43 22.96
C PRO A 32 -9.97 -8.32 22.20
N SER A 33 -9.86 -8.88 21.00
CA SER A 33 -8.65 -8.88 20.16
C SER A 33 -8.86 -8.28 18.77
N ALA A 34 -9.98 -7.60 18.52
CA ALA A 34 -10.29 -7.10 17.18
C ALA A 34 -11.23 -5.89 17.17
N ILE A 35 -11.14 -5.10 16.10
CA ILE A 35 -12.04 -3.97 15.80
C ILE A 35 -12.72 -4.27 14.47
N VAL A 36 -14.04 -4.12 14.45
CA VAL A 36 -14.88 -4.24 13.25
C VAL A 36 -15.39 -2.86 12.88
N VAL A 37 -15.09 -2.43 11.66
CA VAL A 37 -15.56 -1.19 11.04
C VAL A 37 -16.22 -1.56 9.69
N PRO A 38 -16.96 -0.65 9.02
CA PRO A 38 -17.60 -0.96 7.74
C PRO A 38 -16.61 -1.57 6.73
N GLY A 39 -16.92 -2.77 6.24
CA GLY A 39 -16.12 -3.49 5.24
C GLY A 39 -14.73 -3.94 5.69
N LEU A 40 -14.37 -3.82 6.97
CA LEU A 40 -13.01 -4.07 7.44
C LEU A 40 -12.99 -4.66 8.87
N ILE A 41 -12.21 -5.73 9.04
CA ILE A 41 -11.90 -6.32 10.35
C ILE A 41 -10.39 -6.24 10.57
N VAL A 42 -9.98 -5.62 11.68
CA VAL A 42 -8.57 -5.60 12.12
C VAL A 42 -8.46 -6.41 13.40
N ALA A 43 -7.62 -7.43 13.41
CA ALA A 43 -7.48 -8.34 14.52
C ALA A 43 -6.01 -8.59 14.90
N ASP A 44 -5.76 -8.79 16.18
CA ASP A 44 -4.48 -9.28 16.67
C ASP A 44 -4.36 -10.78 16.39
N ALA A 45 -3.27 -11.17 15.74
CA ALA A 45 -3.01 -12.54 15.31
C ALA A 45 -2.73 -13.50 16.49
N ARG A 46 -2.26 -12.97 17.64
CA ARG A 46 -2.05 -13.78 18.85
C ARG A 46 -3.37 -14.09 19.56
N GLY A 47 -4.43 -13.30 19.29
CA GLY A 47 -5.77 -13.51 19.82
C GLY A 47 -5.91 -13.17 21.30
N GLU A 48 -4.94 -12.49 21.90
CA GLU A 48 -4.99 -12.11 23.31
C GLU A 48 -5.99 -10.96 23.54
N PRO A 49 -6.66 -10.90 24.71
CA PRO A 49 -7.51 -9.77 25.05
C PRO A 49 -6.68 -8.49 25.22
N LEU A 50 -6.84 -7.54 24.29
CA LEU A 50 -6.20 -6.23 24.28
C LEU A 50 -7.19 -5.08 24.51
N LEU A 51 -8.46 -5.28 24.18
CA LEU A 51 -9.50 -4.27 24.20
C LEU A 51 -10.58 -4.66 25.21
N SER A 52 -10.68 -3.90 26.28
CA SER A 52 -11.63 -4.08 27.39
C SER A 52 -12.56 -2.88 27.57
N GLY A 53 -12.19 -1.71 27.05
CA GLY A 53 -13.00 -0.50 27.07
C GLY A 53 -12.54 0.56 26.08
N GLU A 54 -13.14 1.76 26.14
CA GLU A 54 -12.80 2.86 25.23
C GLU A 54 -11.38 3.40 25.42
N ASP A 55 -10.83 3.33 26.64
CA ASP A 55 -9.48 3.82 26.92
C ASP A 55 -8.42 3.06 26.11
N ASP A 56 -8.64 1.75 25.87
CA ASP A 56 -7.73 0.92 25.09
C ASP A 56 -7.69 1.36 23.61
N LEU A 57 -8.76 1.96 23.10
CA LEU A 57 -8.83 2.52 21.74
C LEU A 57 -7.99 3.80 21.60
N ARG A 58 -7.51 4.36 22.71
CA ARG A 58 -6.68 5.58 22.77
C ARG A 58 -5.26 5.28 23.24
N SER A 59 -4.85 4.02 23.19
CA SER A 59 -3.52 3.58 23.62
C SER A 59 -2.40 4.31 22.88
N ASP A 60 -1.37 4.71 23.63
CA ASP A 60 -0.12 5.26 23.10
C ASP A 60 0.81 4.10 22.71
N PRO A 61 1.43 4.10 21.51
CA PRO A 61 2.42 3.09 21.15
C PRO A 61 3.66 3.07 22.05
N GLY A 62 3.93 4.15 22.79
CA GLY A 62 5.07 4.32 23.66
C GLY A 62 6.39 4.10 22.92
N ARG A 63 7.08 3.00 23.24
CA ARG A 63 8.34 2.60 22.60
C ARG A 63 8.16 1.52 21.52
N GLY A 64 6.96 1.43 20.94
CA GLY A 64 6.59 0.40 19.97
C GLY A 64 6.33 -0.98 20.59
N GLY A 65 6.40 -1.10 21.92
CA GLY A 65 6.25 -2.36 22.65
C GLY A 65 7.45 -3.30 22.54
N GLY A 66 7.21 -4.60 22.63
CA GLY A 66 8.21 -5.64 22.42
C GLY A 66 9.02 -6.05 23.64
N PRO A 67 10.00 -6.95 23.45
CA PRO A 67 10.75 -7.60 24.54
C PRO A 67 11.63 -6.66 25.37
N LEU A 68 11.87 -5.42 24.92
CA LEU A 68 12.61 -4.41 25.69
C LEU A 68 11.70 -3.57 26.60
N THR A 69 10.40 -3.86 26.63
CA THR A 69 9.39 -3.12 27.39
C THR A 69 8.57 -4.06 28.28
N GLY A 70 7.90 -3.51 29.30
CA GLY A 70 7.04 -4.30 30.19
C GLY A 70 5.70 -4.68 29.51
N PRO A 71 4.97 -5.67 30.05
CA PRO A 71 3.74 -6.20 29.44
C PRO A 71 2.67 -5.13 29.13
N THR A 72 2.52 -4.12 29.98
CA THR A 72 1.56 -3.02 29.78
C THR A 72 1.89 -2.19 28.53
N LEU A 73 3.17 -1.90 28.29
CA LEU A 73 3.60 -1.14 27.11
C LEU A 73 3.50 -1.99 25.83
N ASP A 74 3.75 -3.30 25.91
CA ASP A 74 3.53 -4.21 24.77
C ASP A 74 2.04 -4.30 24.41
N ALA A 75 1.17 -4.44 25.41
CA ALA A 75 -0.28 -4.47 25.21
C ALA A 75 -0.79 -3.15 24.61
N GLY A 76 -0.38 -2.01 25.16
CA GLY A 76 -0.73 -0.68 24.63
C GLY A 76 -0.25 -0.47 23.19
N ALA A 77 0.97 -0.89 22.86
CA ALA A 77 1.51 -0.82 21.52
C ALA A 77 0.75 -1.69 20.51
N ARG A 78 0.27 -2.86 20.93
CA ARG A 78 -0.56 -3.74 20.10
C ARG A 78 -1.98 -3.21 19.94
N ALA A 79 -2.60 -2.71 21.00
CA ALA A 79 -3.90 -2.05 20.94
C ALA A 79 -3.86 -0.84 19.99
N PHE A 80 -2.82 -0.01 20.08
CA PHE A 80 -2.58 1.09 19.15
C PHE A 80 -2.44 0.60 17.70
N ALA A 81 -1.76 -0.52 17.47
CA ALA A 81 -1.62 -1.06 16.11
C ALA A 81 -3.00 -1.40 15.51
N LEU A 82 -3.95 -1.91 16.29
CA LEU A 82 -5.31 -2.19 15.81
C LEU A 82 -6.03 -0.92 15.37
N THR A 83 -5.99 0.14 16.17
CA THR A 83 -6.67 1.40 15.87
C THR A 83 -5.99 2.17 14.74
N ASN A 84 -4.65 2.24 14.74
CA ASN A 84 -3.89 2.89 13.67
C ASN A 84 -4.11 2.20 12.32
N VAL A 85 -4.08 0.86 12.29
CA VAL A 85 -4.34 0.09 11.06
C VAL A 85 -5.77 0.31 10.57
N ALA A 86 -6.76 0.25 11.45
CA ALA A 86 -8.16 0.45 11.09
C ALA A 86 -8.39 1.86 10.49
N ALA A 87 -7.85 2.90 11.14
CA ALA A 87 -7.95 4.27 10.66
C ALA A 87 -7.27 4.46 9.29
N CYS A 88 -6.05 3.95 9.12
CA CYS A 88 -5.30 4.09 7.86
C CYS A 88 -5.96 3.34 6.70
N ALA A 89 -6.38 2.10 6.94
CA ALA A 89 -7.04 1.27 5.95
C ALA A 89 -8.37 1.88 5.52
N ARG A 90 -9.21 2.29 6.48
CA ARG A 90 -10.53 2.87 6.20
C ARG A 90 -10.41 4.18 5.41
N ARG A 91 -9.43 5.03 5.75
CA ARG A 91 -9.16 6.28 5.01
C ARG A 91 -8.82 6.04 3.53
N LEU A 92 -8.02 5.02 3.22
CA LEU A 92 -7.73 4.67 1.82
C LEU A 92 -8.97 4.08 1.14
N LEU A 93 -9.64 3.12 1.77
CA LEU A 93 -10.79 2.45 1.20
C LEU A 93 -11.94 3.45 0.92
N ASP A 94 -12.25 4.36 1.86
CA ASP A 94 -13.28 5.40 1.67
C ASP A 94 -12.99 6.28 0.46
N ARG A 95 -11.72 6.65 0.28
CA ARG A 95 -11.29 7.45 -0.86
C ARG A 95 -11.51 6.70 -2.18
N VAL A 96 -11.16 5.43 -2.22
CA VAL A 96 -11.33 4.60 -3.42
C VAL A 96 -12.80 4.36 -3.72
N GLU A 97 -13.59 4.00 -2.71
CA GLU A 97 -15.01 3.70 -2.87
C GLU A 97 -15.80 4.95 -3.29
N ALA A 98 -15.46 6.12 -2.75
CA ALA A 98 -16.07 7.39 -3.16
C ALA A 98 -15.68 7.79 -4.60
N GLU A 99 -14.42 7.59 -4.99
CA GLU A 99 -13.96 7.92 -6.35
C GLU A 99 -14.59 7.00 -7.41
N LEU A 100 -14.76 5.72 -7.09
CA LEU A 100 -15.22 4.70 -8.02
C LEU A 100 -16.72 4.40 -7.93
N ASP A 101 -17.42 4.99 -6.97
CA ASP A 101 -18.83 4.71 -6.65
C ASP A 101 -19.11 3.19 -6.53
N THR A 102 -18.20 2.48 -5.86
CA THR A 102 -18.29 1.03 -5.67
C THR A 102 -17.74 0.63 -4.32
N THR A 103 -18.40 -0.31 -3.64
CA THR A 103 -17.88 -0.91 -2.42
C THR A 103 -16.89 -2.02 -2.76
N LEU A 104 -15.76 -2.06 -2.07
CA LEU A 104 -14.78 -3.13 -2.23
C LEU A 104 -15.19 -4.36 -1.39
N PRO A 105 -14.77 -5.57 -1.77
CA PRO A 105 -14.97 -6.74 -0.92
C PRO A 105 -14.44 -6.53 0.51
N PRO A 106 -15.08 -7.11 1.54
CA PRO A 106 -14.60 -6.95 2.90
C PRO A 106 -13.14 -7.39 3.05
N LEU A 107 -12.36 -6.61 3.81
CA LEU A 107 -10.95 -6.89 4.07
C LEU A 107 -10.75 -7.34 5.51
N ARG A 108 -9.97 -8.42 5.69
CA ARG A 108 -9.43 -8.81 6.98
C ARG A 108 -7.95 -8.43 7.06
N ILE A 109 -7.57 -7.76 8.15
CA ILE A 109 -6.19 -7.41 8.46
C ILE A 109 -5.79 -8.06 9.78
N LEU A 110 -4.69 -8.81 9.75
CA LEU A 110 -4.10 -9.46 10.92
C LEU A 110 -2.82 -8.73 11.32
N VAL A 111 -2.70 -8.39 12.60
CA VAL A 111 -1.55 -7.68 13.17
C VAL A 111 -0.78 -8.62 14.10
N GLY A 112 0.55 -8.61 14.03
CA GLY A 112 1.40 -9.46 14.86
C GLY A 112 1.60 -10.87 14.29
N CYS A 113 1.47 -11.04 12.97
CA CYS A 113 1.64 -12.33 12.30
C CYS A 113 3.11 -12.80 12.28
N HIS A 114 3.27 -14.10 12.00
CA HIS A 114 4.55 -14.73 11.65
C HIS A 114 5.63 -14.63 12.73
N GLU A 115 5.22 -14.75 14.00
CA GLU A 115 6.12 -14.98 15.13
C GLU A 115 6.41 -16.47 15.28
N VAL A 116 7.68 -16.85 15.14
CA VAL A 116 8.15 -18.23 15.35
C VAL A 116 9.20 -18.22 16.46
N GLY A 117 8.78 -18.47 17.69
CA GLY A 117 9.64 -18.38 18.86
C GLY A 117 10.21 -16.96 19.05
N PRO A 118 11.54 -16.76 19.16
CA PRO A 118 12.13 -15.43 19.29
C PRO A 118 12.19 -14.66 17.96
N GLN A 119 11.92 -15.32 16.82
CA GLN A 119 11.99 -14.69 15.50
C GLN A 119 10.69 -13.94 15.22
N ARG A 120 10.84 -12.63 14.97
CA ARG A 120 9.75 -11.74 14.60
C ARG A 120 9.88 -11.28 13.15
N TRP A 121 8.74 -11.14 12.49
CA TRP A 121 8.66 -10.57 11.15
C TRP A 121 8.38 -9.06 11.23
N GLY A 122 9.10 -8.28 10.42
CA GLY A 122 9.03 -6.82 10.41
C GLY A 122 8.44 -6.23 9.13
N GLY A 123 7.74 -7.04 8.33
CA GLY A 123 7.11 -6.63 7.08
C GLY A 123 5.59 -6.74 7.11
N GLY A 124 4.96 -6.35 6.01
CA GLY A 124 3.57 -6.63 5.70
C GLY A 124 3.47 -7.43 4.40
N HIS A 125 2.34 -8.09 4.19
CA HIS A 125 1.97 -8.64 2.89
C HIS A 125 0.45 -8.65 2.71
N TYR A 126 0.02 -8.48 1.47
CA TYR A 126 -1.30 -8.93 1.03
C TYR A 126 -1.24 -10.40 0.62
N ARG A 127 -2.27 -11.18 0.95
CA ARG A 127 -2.32 -12.63 0.74
C ARG A 127 -3.60 -13.07 0.05
N LEU A 128 -3.45 -14.03 -0.84
CA LEU A 128 -4.50 -14.85 -1.43
C LEU A 128 -4.29 -16.32 -1.02
N PRO A 129 -5.32 -17.18 -1.12
CA PRO A 129 -5.28 -18.56 -0.58
C PRO A 129 -4.23 -19.48 -1.20
N ALA A 130 -3.71 -19.15 -2.38
CA ALA A 130 -2.70 -19.94 -3.03
C ALA A 130 -1.41 -20.00 -2.20
N SER A 131 -0.97 -21.22 -1.86
CA SER A 131 0.31 -21.47 -1.17
C SER A 131 1.53 -21.15 -2.04
N SER A 132 1.35 -21.14 -3.37
CA SER A 132 2.42 -20.81 -4.30
C SER A 132 2.92 -19.37 -4.11
N TYR A 133 4.25 -19.22 -4.06
CA TYR A 133 4.92 -17.94 -3.83
C TYR A 133 4.58 -17.29 -2.48
N SER A 134 4.19 -18.12 -1.51
CA SER A 134 4.13 -17.77 -0.09
C SER A 134 5.45 -18.14 0.57
N GLU A 135 6.18 -17.15 1.08
CA GLU A 135 7.43 -17.39 1.85
C GLU A 135 7.15 -17.80 3.31
N LEU A 136 5.95 -17.49 3.81
CA LEU A 136 5.55 -17.70 5.19
C LEU A 136 4.29 -18.57 5.22
N PRO A 137 4.32 -19.74 5.89
CA PRO A 137 3.13 -20.60 5.99
C PRO A 137 2.07 -19.92 6.85
N GLU A 138 0.82 -19.94 6.37
CA GLU A 138 -0.32 -19.41 7.10
C GLU A 138 -0.91 -20.50 8.00
N VAL A 139 -1.17 -20.16 9.26
CA VAL A 139 -1.68 -21.11 10.27
C VAL A 139 -3.16 -21.45 10.04
N ALA A 140 -3.90 -20.52 9.43
CA ALA A 140 -5.31 -20.66 9.10
C ALA A 140 -5.54 -20.42 7.60
N PRO A 141 -6.65 -20.94 7.03
CA PRO A 141 -7.04 -20.62 5.67
C PRO A 141 -7.19 -19.11 5.46
N VAL A 142 -6.59 -18.59 4.40
CA VAL A 142 -6.71 -17.19 3.98
C VAL A 142 -8.04 -16.98 3.27
N ASP A 143 -8.68 -15.83 3.49
CA ASP A 143 -9.90 -15.44 2.78
C ASP A 143 -9.73 -15.45 1.23
N PRO A 144 -10.67 -16.01 0.45
CA PRO A 144 -10.64 -15.96 -1.02
C PRO A 144 -10.62 -14.56 -1.64
N ALA A 145 -11.19 -13.56 -0.95
CA ALA A 145 -11.10 -12.16 -1.35
C ALA A 145 -9.73 -11.54 -1.02
N GLY A 146 -8.96 -12.20 -0.15
CA GLY A 146 -7.61 -11.83 0.28
C GLY A 146 -7.56 -11.14 1.64
N GLU A 147 -6.37 -11.18 2.26
CA GLU A 147 -6.09 -10.64 3.59
C GLU A 147 -4.82 -9.79 3.60
N VAL A 148 -4.70 -8.86 4.54
CA VAL A 148 -3.42 -8.22 4.85
C VAL A 148 -2.88 -8.81 6.14
N HIS A 149 -1.62 -9.22 6.16
CA HIS A 149 -0.94 -9.62 7.39
C HIS A 149 0.24 -8.70 7.66
N LEU A 150 0.34 -8.26 8.89
CA LEU A 150 1.37 -7.35 9.38
C LEU A 150 2.14 -8.06 10.48
N GLY A 151 3.46 -8.08 10.37
CA GLY A 151 4.32 -8.70 11.39
C GLY A 151 4.31 -7.95 12.71
N SER A 152 4.93 -8.56 13.73
CA SER A 152 5.03 -8.00 15.09
C SER A 152 6.23 -7.08 15.32
N GLY A 153 7.04 -6.84 14.29
CA GLY A 153 8.22 -5.98 14.34
C GLY A 153 9.50 -6.73 14.65
N ARG A 154 10.55 -6.51 13.84
CA ARG A 154 11.82 -7.25 13.93
C ARG A 154 12.97 -6.43 14.52
N LEU A 155 12.95 -5.11 14.33
CA LEU A 155 14.10 -4.25 14.60
C LEU A 155 13.68 -3.07 15.47
N TYR A 156 14.63 -2.54 16.22
CA TYR A 156 14.47 -1.27 16.92
C TYR A 156 15.13 -0.16 16.10
N VAL A 157 14.43 0.96 15.95
CA VAL A 157 14.94 2.17 15.32
C VAL A 157 14.99 3.30 16.35
N GLU A 158 15.82 4.30 16.10
CA GLU A 158 15.86 5.49 16.96
C GLU A 158 14.72 6.45 16.58
N HIS A 159 13.94 6.86 17.56
CA HIS A 159 12.87 7.85 17.42
C HIS A 159 12.83 8.72 18.68
N ALA A 160 12.88 10.05 18.50
CA ALA A 160 12.89 11.03 19.59
C ALA A 160 13.92 10.70 20.70
N GLY A 161 15.12 10.24 20.32
CA GLY A 161 16.21 9.88 21.25
C GLY A 161 15.99 8.57 22.01
N SER A 162 15.00 7.75 21.64
CA SER A 162 14.70 6.46 22.27
C SER A 162 14.65 5.32 21.25
N ARG A 163 14.88 4.09 21.71
CA ARG A 163 14.68 2.88 20.89
C ARG A 163 13.18 2.58 20.79
N TYR A 164 12.69 2.47 19.56
CA TYR A 164 11.31 2.15 19.23
C TYR A 164 11.23 0.84 18.46
N LEU A 165 10.41 -0.14 18.90
CA LEU A 165 10.19 -1.37 18.14
C LEU A 165 9.41 -1.04 16.86
N HIS A 166 10.05 -1.21 15.72
CA HIS A 166 9.45 -0.95 14.42
C HIS A 166 8.46 -2.07 14.06
N ALA A 167 7.21 -1.91 14.50
CA ALA A 167 6.10 -2.77 14.12
C ALA A 167 5.40 -2.23 12.85
N PRO A 168 5.20 -3.06 11.81
CA PRO A 168 4.47 -2.70 10.59
C PRO A 168 3.11 -2.04 10.81
N GLY A 169 2.35 -2.47 11.82
CA GLY A 169 1.05 -1.86 12.17
C GLY A 169 1.12 -0.42 12.68
N HIS A 170 2.30 0.08 13.05
CA HIS A 170 2.53 1.48 13.42
C HIS A 170 2.93 2.34 12.23
N ASN A 171 3.28 1.73 11.10
CA ASN A 171 3.82 2.41 9.94
C ASN A 171 2.73 2.62 8.90
N VAL A 172 2.20 3.85 8.84
CA VAL A 172 1.12 4.24 7.92
C VAL A 172 1.44 3.86 6.47
N ALA A 173 2.68 4.02 6.01
CA ALA A 173 3.06 3.62 4.65
C ALA A 173 2.93 2.12 4.43
N VAL A 174 3.39 1.29 5.38
CA VAL A 174 3.27 -0.17 5.24
C VAL A 174 1.79 -0.55 5.22
N VAL A 175 0.99 -0.05 6.16
CA VAL A 175 -0.45 -0.35 6.20
C VAL A 175 -1.14 0.05 4.90
N THR A 176 -0.94 1.29 4.45
CA THR A 176 -1.59 1.78 3.23
C THR A 176 -1.10 1.04 1.99
N HIS A 177 0.19 0.70 1.90
CA HIS A 177 0.74 -0.09 0.81
C HIS A 177 0.08 -1.48 0.74
N GLU A 178 -0.02 -2.20 1.85
CA GLU A 178 -0.64 -3.53 1.84
C GLU A 178 -2.15 -3.49 1.55
N VAL A 179 -2.86 -2.47 2.04
CA VAL A 179 -4.27 -2.26 1.70
C VAL A 179 -4.43 -1.87 0.23
N ALA A 180 -3.48 -1.12 -0.34
CA ALA A 180 -3.49 -0.79 -1.76
C ALA A 180 -3.37 -2.03 -2.66
N HIS A 181 -2.74 -3.12 -2.21
CA HIS A 181 -2.80 -4.39 -2.95
C HIS A 181 -4.22 -4.97 -3.00
N HIS A 182 -5.00 -4.84 -1.93
CA HIS A 182 -6.42 -5.23 -1.94
C HIS A 182 -7.22 -4.40 -2.94
N VAL A 183 -6.98 -3.08 -2.97
CA VAL A 183 -7.54 -2.19 -3.99
C VAL A 183 -7.14 -2.65 -5.39
N CYS A 184 -5.85 -2.85 -5.65
CA CYS A 184 -5.35 -3.30 -6.95
C CYS A 184 -5.98 -4.64 -7.35
N ARG A 185 -6.11 -5.59 -6.42
CA ARG A 185 -6.72 -6.92 -6.64
C ARG A 185 -8.18 -6.84 -7.06
N HIS A 186 -8.93 -5.87 -6.54
CA HIS A 186 -10.38 -5.75 -6.76
C HIS A 186 -10.79 -4.59 -7.67
N VAL A 187 -9.84 -3.79 -8.14
CA VAL A 187 -10.12 -2.73 -9.11
C VAL A 187 -9.49 -3.07 -10.46
N ALA A 188 -8.21 -3.45 -10.48
CA ALA A 188 -7.47 -3.68 -11.73
C ALA A 188 -7.12 -5.15 -11.99
N ASP A 189 -6.91 -5.97 -10.95
CA ASP A 189 -6.48 -7.36 -11.04
C ASP A 189 -5.36 -7.63 -12.09
N PHE A 190 -4.19 -7.01 -11.89
CA PHE A 190 -3.03 -7.09 -12.80
C PHE A 190 -2.58 -8.53 -13.15
N ARG A 191 -2.95 -9.50 -12.32
CA ARG A 191 -2.60 -10.93 -12.47
C ARG A 191 -3.75 -11.78 -12.98
N LEU A 192 -4.94 -11.20 -13.14
CA LEU A 192 -6.19 -11.86 -13.51
C LEU A 192 -6.47 -13.05 -12.57
N ASN A 193 -6.33 -12.81 -11.27
CA ASN A 193 -6.62 -13.76 -10.22
C ASN A 193 -8.14 -14.07 -10.13
N ARG A 194 -9.02 -13.18 -10.57
CA ARG A 194 -10.48 -13.42 -10.68
C ARG A 194 -10.81 -14.56 -11.62
N LEU A 195 -9.99 -14.78 -12.65
CA LEU A 195 -10.19 -15.83 -13.64
C LEU A 195 -9.68 -17.21 -13.16
N ARG A 196 -9.22 -17.31 -11.90
CA ARG A 196 -8.61 -18.51 -11.34
C ARG A 196 -9.37 -18.97 -10.11
N PRO A 197 -9.49 -20.30 -9.90
CA PRO A 197 -9.88 -20.83 -8.61
C PRO A 197 -8.97 -20.29 -7.49
N PRO A 198 -9.47 -20.10 -6.26
CA PRO A 198 -8.71 -19.52 -5.15
C PRO A 198 -7.32 -20.13 -4.92
N GLN A 199 -7.20 -21.44 -5.04
CA GLN A 199 -5.94 -22.19 -4.88
C GLN A 199 -4.91 -21.97 -6.01
N ASP A 200 -5.35 -21.50 -7.17
CA ASP A 200 -4.52 -21.29 -8.37
C ASP A 200 -4.21 -19.79 -8.61
N GLN A 201 -4.71 -18.93 -7.74
CA GLN A 201 -4.35 -17.52 -7.71
C GLN A 201 -2.84 -17.36 -7.46
N THR A 202 -2.30 -16.17 -7.73
CA THR A 202 -0.88 -15.89 -7.49
C THR A 202 -0.70 -14.73 -6.54
N ASN A 203 0.19 -14.94 -5.56
CA ASN A 203 0.70 -13.91 -4.67
C ASN A 203 1.84 -13.08 -5.27
N ARG A 204 2.28 -13.37 -6.51
CA ARG A 204 3.31 -12.58 -7.18
C ARG A 204 2.79 -11.20 -7.56
N ARG A 205 3.51 -10.16 -7.12
CA ARG A 205 3.22 -8.77 -7.48
C ARG A 205 3.89 -8.36 -8.78
N THR A 206 3.28 -7.45 -9.51
CA THR A 206 3.89 -6.83 -10.69
C THR A 206 4.57 -5.52 -10.29
N ALA A 207 5.53 -5.04 -11.09
CA ALA A 207 6.17 -3.76 -10.79
C ALA A 207 5.17 -2.59 -10.84
N VAL A 208 4.18 -2.61 -11.75
CA VAL A 208 3.14 -1.57 -11.82
C VAL A 208 2.23 -1.58 -10.59
N GLU A 209 1.91 -2.77 -10.08
CA GLU A 209 1.15 -2.95 -8.85
C GLU A 209 1.91 -2.43 -7.63
N GLU A 210 3.17 -2.84 -7.44
CA GLU A 210 4.05 -2.35 -6.37
C GLU A 210 4.17 -0.83 -6.37
N GLY A 211 4.45 -0.25 -7.55
CA GLY A 211 4.57 1.19 -7.70
C GLY A 211 3.25 1.94 -7.45
N THR A 212 2.11 1.34 -7.81
CA THR A 212 0.79 1.90 -7.52
C THR A 212 0.53 1.91 -6.02
N CYS A 213 0.91 0.84 -5.31
CA CYS A 213 0.76 0.76 -3.86
C CYS A 213 1.65 1.78 -3.14
N ASP A 214 2.89 1.96 -3.59
CA ASP A 214 3.78 3.02 -3.10
C ASP A 214 3.23 4.42 -3.33
N TYR A 215 2.71 4.68 -4.53
CA TYR A 215 2.13 5.97 -4.86
C TYR A 215 0.90 6.28 -3.99
N LEU A 216 -0.01 5.32 -3.82
CA LEU A 216 -1.17 5.50 -2.95
C LEU A 216 -0.74 5.73 -1.50
N ALA A 217 0.29 5.02 -1.00
CA ALA A 217 0.88 5.30 0.30
C ALA A 217 1.42 6.74 0.39
N ALA A 218 2.17 7.20 -0.61
CA ALA A 218 2.68 8.58 -0.66
C ALA A 218 1.57 9.62 -0.73
N ALA A 219 0.52 9.39 -1.53
CA ALA A 219 -0.62 10.28 -1.67
C ALA A 219 -1.40 10.42 -0.37
N MET A 220 -1.62 9.31 0.36
CA MET A 220 -2.27 9.33 1.67
C MET A 220 -1.41 10.00 2.76
N LEU A 221 -0.08 9.91 2.63
CA LEU A 221 0.90 10.59 3.48
C LEU A 221 1.17 12.05 3.07
N GLY A 222 0.79 12.47 1.88
CA GLY A 222 1.16 13.77 1.33
C GLY A 222 2.67 13.99 1.22
N HIS A 223 3.48 12.92 1.16
CA HIS A 223 4.94 13.01 1.20
C HIS A 223 5.61 11.90 0.36
N PRO A 224 6.70 12.19 -0.40
CA PRO A 224 7.35 11.20 -1.27
C PRO A 224 8.17 10.16 -0.51
N ASP A 225 8.72 10.53 0.64
CA ASP A 225 9.51 9.62 1.48
C ASP A 225 8.60 8.83 2.41
N ILE A 226 7.95 7.79 1.86
CA ILE A 226 6.82 7.11 2.52
C ILE A 226 7.19 6.47 3.86
N TYR A 227 8.43 5.99 4.01
CA TYR A 227 8.84 5.32 5.25
C TYR A 227 9.46 6.25 6.30
N GLY A 228 9.73 7.52 6.00
CA GLY A 228 10.13 8.54 6.99
C GLY A 228 11.18 8.05 8.00
N TRP A 229 10.95 8.29 9.30
CA TRP A 229 11.89 7.88 10.34
C TRP A 229 12.01 6.35 10.51
N HIS A 230 11.00 5.57 10.13
CA HIS A 230 11.06 4.10 10.20
C HIS A 230 12.19 3.51 9.35
N ARG A 231 12.59 4.21 8.29
CA ARG A 231 13.79 3.88 7.49
C ARG A 231 14.85 4.98 7.55
N GLY A 232 14.81 5.90 8.53
CA GLY A 232 15.64 7.13 8.57
C GLY A 232 17.15 6.88 8.50
N HIS A 233 17.58 5.70 8.90
CA HIS A 233 18.96 5.21 8.82
C HIS A 233 19.40 4.81 7.40
N ILE A 234 18.48 4.75 6.43
CA ILE A 234 18.75 4.44 5.02
C ILE A 234 18.80 5.74 4.23
N PRO A 235 19.87 6.02 3.46
CA PRO A 235 19.98 7.23 2.64
C PRO A 235 18.82 7.38 1.64
N LEU A 236 18.44 8.63 1.33
CA LEU A 236 17.36 8.93 0.39
C LEU A 236 17.56 8.34 -1.02
N SER A 237 18.82 8.18 -1.44
CA SER A 237 19.20 7.62 -2.74
C SER A 237 19.17 6.09 -2.79
N ASP A 238 19.10 5.41 -1.65
CA ASP A 238 19.09 3.95 -1.60
C ASP A 238 17.71 3.43 -2.05
N PRO A 239 17.63 2.45 -2.98
CA PRO A 239 16.35 1.90 -3.42
C PRO A 239 15.49 1.32 -2.29
N ARG A 240 16.12 0.84 -1.21
CA ARG A 240 15.43 0.35 -0.02
C ARG A 240 14.73 1.48 0.76
N ARG A 241 15.09 2.74 0.53
CA ARG A 241 14.36 3.88 1.09
C ARG A 241 12.95 3.98 0.51
N ARG A 242 12.77 3.63 -0.77
CA ARG A 242 11.50 3.79 -1.51
C ARG A 242 10.96 5.22 -1.44
N CYS A 243 11.85 6.21 -1.59
CA CYS A 243 11.46 7.62 -1.70
C CYS A 243 11.06 7.94 -3.15
N LEU A 244 9.84 8.43 -3.36
CA LEU A 244 9.27 8.71 -4.67
C LEU A 244 9.80 10.01 -5.30
N ALA A 245 10.61 10.78 -4.58
CA ALA A 245 11.41 11.87 -5.14
C ALA A 245 12.67 11.36 -5.88
N SER A 246 12.79 10.04 -6.07
CA SER A 246 13.88 9.41 -6.81
C SER A 246 13.90 9.87 -8.27
N HIS A 247 15.09 9.97 -8.87
CA HIS A 247 15.31 10.28 -10.29
C HIS A 247 15.25 9.04 -11.19
N ARG A 248 14.79 7.89 -10.68
CA ARG A 248 14.71 6.64 -11.43
C ARG A 248 13.86 6.77 -12.70
N THR A 249 14.34 6.22 -13.80
CA THR A 249 13.63 6.23 -15.09
C THR A 249 13.62 4.83 -15.71
N MET A 250 13.03 4.70 -16.91
CA MET A 250 13.08 3.45 -17.67
C MET A 250 14.50 2.99 -18.06
N THR A 251 15.54 3.82 -17.94
CA THR A 251 16.95 3.37 -18.07
C THR A 251 17.32 2.36 -16.99
N ASP A 252 16.77 2.53 -15.79
CA ASP A 252 17.02 1.72 -14.59
C ASP A 252 16.20 0.44 -14.52
N PHE A 253 15.18 0.32 -15.38
CA PHE A 253 14.29 -0.83 -15.40
C PHE A 253 15.07 -2.11 -15.67
N ARG A 254 15.01 -3.05 -14.72
CA ARG A 254 15.70 -4.34 -14.85
C ARG A 254 14.83 -5.31 -15.62
N GLY A 255 13.60 -5.53 -15.14
CA GLY A 255 12.67 -6.52 -15.68
C GLY A 255 13.19 -7.96 -15.59
N GLY A 256 12.29 -8.91 -15.82
CA GLY A 256 12.60 -10.35 -15.77
C GLY A 256 11.92 -11.06 -14.60
N HIS A 257 12.14 -12.36 -14.50
CA HIS A 257 11.52 -13.16 -13.44
C HIS A 257 12.16 -12.88 -12.08
N ASP A 258 13.49 -12.72 -12.02
CA ASP A 258 14.23 -12.56 -10.76
C ASP A 258 14.41 -11.08 -10.35
N ALA A 259 13.84 -10.16 -11.14
CA ALA A 259 13.86 -8.74 -10.81
C ALA A 259 12.92 -8.47 -9.63
N ASP A 260 13.43 -7.72 -8.65
CA ASP A 260 12.63 -7.23 -7.53
C ASP A 260 11.55 -6.26 -8.04
N PRO A 261 10.25 -6.62 -7.98
CA PRO A 261 9.17 -5.78 -8.49
C PRO A 261 9.07 -4.45 -7.75
N HIS A 262 9.54 -4.37 -6.50
CA HIS A 262 9.56 -3.14 -5.72
C HIS A 262 10.54 -2.11 -6.31
N ALA A 263 11.72 -2.56 -6.71
CA ALA A 263 12.76 -1.71 -7.29
C ALA A 263 12.34 -1.15 -8.65
N ASP A 264 11.74 -1.99 -9.50
CA ASP A 264 11.21 -1.55 -10.80
C ASP A 264 9.96 -0.66 -10.59
N GLY A 265 9.08 -1.01 -9.66
CA GLY A 265 7.84 -0.26 -9.37
C GLY A 265 8.09 1.17 -8.88
N SER A 266 9.24 1.43 -8.26
CA SER A 266 9.66 2.78 -7.87
C SER A 266 9.75 3.75 -9.06
N ILE A 267 9.99 3.26 -10.29
CA ILE A 267 10.00 4.10 -11.51
C ILE A 267 8.58 4.64 -11.77
N TRP A 268 7.57 3.77 -11.73
CA TRP A 268 6.17 4.12 -11.91
C TRP A 268 5.66 5.03 -10.78
N ALA A 269 5.97 4.68 -9.53
CA ALA A 269 5.57 5.45 -8.36
C ALA A 269 6.14 6.88 -8.39
N SER A 270 7.43 7.03 -8.72
CA SER A 270 8.08 8.34 -8.79
C SER A 270 7.51 9.20 -9.92
N ALA A 271 7.17 8.60 -11.07
CA ALA A 271 6.52 9.32 -12.16
C ALA A 271 5.13 9.85 -11.78
N LEU A 272 4.32 9.02 -11.11
CA LEU A 272 3.01 9.44 -10.59
C LEU A 272 3.15 10.53 -9.53
N TRP A 273 4.15 10.42 -8.65
CA TRP A 273 4.43 11.43 -7.63
C TRP A 273 4.83 12.77 -8.24
N ASP A 274 5.68 12.77 -9.27
CA ASP A 274 6.02 13.98 -10.02
C ASP A 274 4.80 14.60 -10.68
N ALA A 275 3.91 13.78 -11.27
CA ALA A 275 2.70 14.26 -11.90
C ALA A 275 1.78 14.91 -10.87
N ARG A 276 1.60 14.26 -9.72
CA ARG A 276 0.81 14.77 -8.58
C ARG A 276 1.38 16.08 -8.03
N SER A 277 2.70 16.14 -7.83
CA SER A 277 3.39 17.29 -7.22
C SER A 277 3.42 18.54 -8.11
N HIS A 278 3.16 18.38 -9.40
CA HIS A 278 3.17 19.46 -10.38
C HIS A 278 1.83 19.63 -11.10
N ALA A 279 0.75 19.03 -10.57
CA ALA A 279 -0.59 19.14 -11.16
C ALA A 279 -1.09 20.59 -11.21
N ASP A 280 -0.67 21.42 -10.26
CA ASP A 280 -0.99 22.84 -10.16
C ASP A 280 -0.50 23.64 -11.37
N ARG A 281 0.67 23.28 -11.92
CA ARG A 281 1.22 23.87 -13.16
C ARG A 281 0.34 23.60 -14.37
N ALA A 282 -0.45 22.52 -14.33
CA ALA A 282 -1.45 22.19 -15.33
C ALA A 282 -2.85 22.75 -14.99
N GLY A 283 -2.99 23.53 -13.91
CA GLY A 283 -4.27 24.10 -13.48
C GLY A 283 -5.15 23.14 -12.67
N HIS A 284 -4.60 22.04 -12.15
CA HIS A 284 -5.34 20.99 -11.46
C HIS A 284 -4.89 20.81 -10.01
N PRO A 285 -5.79 20.47 -9.07
CA PRO A 285 -5.38 20.00 -7.76
C PRO A 285 -4.61 18.67 -7.86
N ALA A 286 -3.73 18.40 -6.89
CA ALA A 286 -2.95 17.17 -6.83
C ALA A 286 -3.84 15.91 -6.86
N GLU A 287 -5.00 15.99 -6.21
CA GLU A 287 -6.00 14.93 -6.11
C GLU A 287 -6.60 14.53 -7.46
N SER A 288 -6.54 15.39 -8.49
CA SER A 288 -6.96 15.04 -9.84
C SER A 288 -6.14 13.88 -10.41
N VAL A 289 -4.83 13.81 -10.11
CA VAL A 289 -3.96 12.70 -10.53
C VAL A 289 -4.34 11.42 -9.79
N ASP A 290 -4.61 11.53 -8.49
CA ASP A 290 -5.06 10.39 -7.67
C ASP A 290 -6.37 9.80 -8.26
N GLY A 291 -7.34 10.64 -8.61
CA GLY A 291 -8.61 10.23 -9.22
C GLY A 291 -8.45 9.61 -10.61
N VAL A 292 -7.62 10.19 -11.49
CA VAL A 292 -7.34 9.60 -12.81
C VAL A 292 -6.68 8.23 -12.68
N LEU A 293 -5.75 8.04 -11.74
CA LEU A 293 -5.16 6.73 -11.48
C LEU A 293 -6.22 5.71 -11.08
N LEU A 294 -7.08 6.03 -10.10
CA LEU A 294 -8.12 5.12 -9.61
C LEU A 294 -9.11 4.74 -10.72
N ARG A 295 -9.58 5.72 -11.50
CA ARG A 295 -10.44 5.44 -12.66
C ARG A 295 -9.71 4.63 -13.74
N GLY A 296 -8.42 4.86 -13.94
CA GLY A 296 -7.59 4.09 -14.88
C GLY A 296 -7.43 2.63 -14.44
N LEU A 297 -7.27 2.37 -13.14
CA LEU A 297 -7.29 1.02 -12.58
C LEU A 297 -8.65 0.34 -12.85
N ALA A 298 -9.75 1.05 -12.61
CA ALA A 298 -11.09 0.52 -12.82
C ALA A 298 -11.35 0.21 -14.30
N ARG A 299 -10.93 1.11 -15.20
CA ARG A 299 -11.00 0.91 -16.65
C ARG A 299 -10.22 -0.33 -17.07
N LEU A 300 -9.01 -0.51 -16.57
CA LEU A 300 -8.18 -1.69 -16.83
C LEU A 300 -8.88 -2.97 -16.35
N GLY A 301 -9.57 -2.93 -15.20
CA GLY A 301 -10.28 -4.07 -14.62
C GLY A 301 -11.59 -4.46 -15.29
N GLN A 302 -12.16 -3.64 -16.19
CA GLN A 302 -13.42 -3.94 -16.87
C GLN A 302 -13.26 -4.90 -18.07
N ASP A 303 -12.04 -5.10 -18.57
CA ASP A 303 -11.77 -5.89 -19.80
C ASP A 303 -11.69 -7.42 -19.58
N ASP A 304 -12.56 -7.99 -18.73
CA ASP A 304 -12.45 -9.39 -18.27
C ASP A 304 -12.89 -10.46 -19.30
N THR A 305 -13.55 -10.08 -20.39
CA THR A 305 -14.14 -11.04 -21.36
C THR A 305 -13.21 -11.45 -22.51
N ASN A 306 -12.15 -10.68 -22.81
CA ASN A 306 -11.22 -10.92 -23.93
C ASN A 306 -9.76 -11.21 -23.50
N ASP A 307 -9.42 -11.13 -22.21
CA ASP A 307 -8.04 -11.05 -21.72
C ASP A 307 -7.34 -12.39 -21.38
N ARG A 308 -7.84 -13.53 -21.89
CA ARG A 308 -7.31 -14.87 -21.55
C ARG A 308 -5.98 -15.21 -22.25
N GLY A 309 -5.64 -14.50 -23.33
CA GLY A 309 -4.42 -14.73 -24.10
C GLY A 309 -3.14 -14.46 -23.28
N PRO A 310 -2.03 -15.22 -23.47
CA PRO A 310 -0.75 -14.94 -22.82
C PRO A 310 -0.23 -13.51 -23.03
N GLU A 311 -0.56 -12.90 -24.18
CA GLU A 311 -0.17 -11.53 -24.52
C GLU A 311 -0.94 -10.48 -23.74
N ALA A 312 -2.28 -10.58 -23.68
CA ALA A 312 -3.12 -9.74 -22.84
C ALA A 312 -2.68 -9.78 -21.37
N ARG A 313 -2.44 -11.00 -20.84
CA ARG A 313 -1.90 -11.21 -19.48
C ARG A 313 -0.53 -10.59 -19.24
N ARG A 314 0.28 -10.40 -20.29
CA ARG A 314 1.57 -9.69 -20.20
C ARG A 314 1.36 -8.18 -20.27
N ALA A 315 0.49 -7.72 -21.15
CA ALA A 315 0.18 -6.30 -21.35
C ALA A 315 -0.28 -5.61 -20.05
N ARG A 316 -1.16 -6.25 -19.28
CA ARG A 316 -1.64 -5.72 -17.98
C ARG A 316 -0.52 -5.37 -17.00
N LYS A 317 0.68 -5.92 -17.15
CA LYS A 317 1.83 -5.69 -16.25
C LYS A 317 2.69 -4.50 -16.66
N TYR A 318 2.40 -3.88 -17.80
CA TYR A 318 3.19 -2.78 -18.35
C TYR A 318 2.73 -1.43 -17.81
N TYR A 319 3.68 -0.53 -17.60
CA TYR A 319 3.38 0.86 -17.22
C TYR A 319 2.56 1.55 -18.31
N GLY A 320 2.92 1.30 -19.58
CA GLY A 320 2.22 1.88 -20.73
C GLY A 320 0.75 1.47 -20.83
N THR A 321 0.39 0.27 -20.37
CA THR A 321 -1.01 -0.19 -20.41
C THR A 321 -1.87 0.52 -19.38
N LEU A 322 -1.39 0.67 -18.14
CA LEU A 322 -2.12 1.45 -17.14
C LEU A 322 -2.15 2.95 -17.51
N LEU A 323 -1.06 3.49 -18.06
CA LEU A 323 -1.05 4.85 -18.57
C LEU A 323 -2.10 5.05 -19.68
N SER A 324 -2.21 4.15 -20.65
CA SER A 324 -3.29 4.22 -21.67
C SER A 324 -4.67 4.30 -21.02
N ALA A 325 -4.95 3.41 -20.05
CA ALA A 325 -6.24 3.41 -19.36
C ALA A 325 -6.49 4.71 -18.57
N MET A 326 -5.45 5.29 -17.96
CA MET A 326 -5.52 6.60 -17.28
C MET A 326 -5.84 7.74 -18.26
N LEU A 327 -5.20 7.76 -19.43
CA LEU A 327 -5.42 8.80 -20.44
C LEU A 327 -6.83 8.67 -21.06
N GLU A 328 -7.32 7.44 -21.28
CA GLU A 328 -8.69 7.19 -21.78
C GLU A 328 -9.78 7.74 -20.86
N VAL A 329 -9.58 7.67 -19.54
CA VAL A 329 -10.57 8.14 -18.54
C VAL A 329 -10.32 9.55 -18.05
N SER A 330 -9.22 10.18 -18.48
CA SER A 330 -8.98 11.59 -18.21
C SER A 330 -10.01 12.40 -18.98
N ARG A 331 -10.76 13.24 -18.26
CA ARG A 331 -11.83 14.07 -18.84
C ARG A 331 -11.37 15.47 -19.25
N ASP A 332 -10.08 15.75 -19.10
CA ASP A 332 -9.49 17.07 -19.26
C ASP A 332 -8.18 16.98 -20.06
N ASP A 333 -8.13 17.69 -21.18
CA ASP A 333 -7.00 17.65 -22.11
C ASP A 333 -5.70 18.19 -21.51
N ALA A 334 -5.78 19.19 -20.62
CA ALA A 334 -4.59 19.75 -19.97
C ALA A 334 -4.00 18.77 -18.95
N LEU A 335 -4.85 18.07 -18.19
CA LEU A 335 -4.39 17.01 -17.30
C LEU A 335 -3.82 15.81 -18.07
N THR A 336 -4.44 15.43 -19.19
CA THR A 336 -3.95 14.37 -20.08
C THR A 336 -2.56 14.71 -20.61
N ALA A 337 -2.37 15.91 -21.18
CA ALA A 337 -1.08 16.35 -21.70
C ALA A 337 0.00 16.44 -20.60
N HIS A 338 -0.38 16.86 -19.39
CA HIS A 338 0.53 16.87 -18.23
C HIS A 338 0.98 15.46 -17.84
N LEU A 339 0.06 14.50 -17.75
CA LEU A 339 0.38 13.11 -17.45
C LEU A 339 1.31 12.51 -18.51
N GLU A 340 1.01 12.71 -19.79
CA GLU A 340 1.87 12.25 -20.89
C GLU A 340 3.26 12.88 -20.83
N GLY A 341 3.34 14.19 -20.57
CA GLY A 341 4.61 14.93 -20.46
C GLY A 341 5.48 14.41 -19.32
N VAL A 342 4.93 14.26 -18.12
CA VAL A 342 5.68 13.77 -16.95
C VAL A 342 6.09 12.30 -17.12
N MET A 343 5.18 11.46 -17.62
CA MET A 343 5.46 10.03 -17.82
C MET A 343 6.54 9.82 -18.89
N SER A 344 6.46 10.54 -20.01
CA SER A 344 7.45 10.44 -21.09
C SER A 344 8.83 10.95 -20.67
N ALA A 345 8.93 11.96 -19.81
CA ALA A 345 10.19 12.40 -19.21
C ALA A 345 10.87 11.31 -18.36
N ARG A 346 10.09 10.35 -17.83
CA ARG A 346 10.59 9.15 -17.14
C ARG A 346 10.78 7.94 -18.08
N GLY A 347 10.56 8.13 -19.39
CA GLY A 347 10.65 7.11 -20.42
C GLY A 347 9.44 6.17 -20.49
N ILE A 348 8.32 6.52 -19.85
CA ILE A 348 7.08 5.74 -19.85
C ILE A 348 6.15 6.28 -20.94
N TYR A 349 5.67 5.41 -21.82
CA TYR A 349 4.82 5.78 -22.95
C TYR A 349 3.57 4.90 -22.99
N ALA A 350 2.43 5.50 -23.30
CA ALA A 350 1.15 4.80 -23.43
C ALA A 350 1.23 3.66 -24.46
N GLY A 351 0.67 2.50 -24.13
CA GLY A 351 0.66 1.30 -24.97
C GLY A 351 2.00 0.59 -25.16
N TRP A 352 3.11 1.11 -24.61
CA TRP A 352 4.42 0.47 -24.75
C TRP A 352 4.64 -0.61 -23.70
N SER A 353 5.34 -1.68 -24.10
CA SER A 353 5.88 -2.65 -23.16
C SER A 353 7.06 -2.06 -22.38
N ASN A 354 7.27 -2.51 -21.14
CA ASN A 354 8.39 -2.04 -20.32
C ASN A 354 9.75 -2.33 -21.00
N ALA A 355 9.87 -3.45 -21.74
CA ALA A 355 11.09 -3.78 -22.48
C ALA A 355 11.38 -2.78 -23.61
N ARG A 356 10.36 -2.43 -24.40
CA ARG A 356 10.47 -1.42 -25.48
C ARG A 356 10.83 -0.05 -24.91
N ALA A 357 10.15 0.38 -23.85
CA ALA A 357 10.39 1.65 -23.17
C ALA A 357 11.82 1.73 -22.62
N ARG A 358 12.32 0.67 -21.96
CA ARG A 358 13.70 0.58 -21.49
C ARG A 358 14.71 0.71 -22.63
N GLU A 359 14.53 -0.03 -23.71
CA GLU A 359 15.45 0.01 -24.86
C GLU A 359 15.49 1.39 -25.52
N ALA A 360 14.35 2.07 -25.65
CA ALA A 360 14.30 3.43 -26.16
C ALA A 360 15.02 4.42 -25.23
N ALA A 361 14.76 4.33 -23.92
CA ALA A 361 15.42 5.19 -22.93
C ALA A 361 16.95 5.03 -22.95
N ARG A 362 17.44 3.79 -23.05
CA ARG A 362 18.90 3.50 -23.13
C ARG A 362 19.56 3.95 -24.43
N ARG A 363 18.81 4.18 -25.51
CA ARG A 363 19.36 4.73 -26.76
C ARG A 363 19.48 6.25 -26.74
N CYS A 364 18.76 6.92 -25.83
CA CYS A 364 18.72 8.38 -25.73
C CYS A 364 19.56 8.92 -24.56
N ALA A 365 20.04 8.04 -23.68
CA ALA A 365 21.00 8.33 -22.61
C ALA A 365 22.43 8.15 -23.11
#